data_AF-A0A7C4JG85-F1
#
_entry.id   AF-A0A7C4JG85-F1
#
_cell.length_a   1.000
_cell.length_b   1.000
_cell.length_c   1.000
_cell.angle_alpha   90.00
_cell.angle_beta   90.00
_cell.angle_gamma   90.00
#
_symmetry.space_group_name_H-M   'P 1'
#
loop_
_entity.id
_entity.type
_entity.pdbx_description
1 polymer ?
#
loop_
_entity_poly.entity_id
_entity_poly.type
_entity_poly.pdbx_seq_one_letter_code
_entity_poly.pdbx_strand_id
1 'polypeptide(L)'
;MEKVMRILHIFDDYGTPGERALAGQGSVPTVVYYLAKYMAEKHDITVLERDFRALPKEEFIDGIRYVRIGAKKLPKAPYELIKSASGLLKLLRDGFDVARKIIKFLDEEDFDVIHVHFPFASSVLVNLRK
;
A
#
# COMPACT_ATOMS: atom_id res chain seq x y z
N MET A 1 -21.73 -22.04 6.07
CA MET A 1 -21.23 -20.68 6.39
C MET A 1 -20.06 -20.40 5.47
N GLU A 2 -20.04 -19.25 4.80
CA GLU A 2 -18.86 -18.82 4.04
C GLU A 2 -17.69 -18.60 5.02
N LYS A 3 -16.46 -18.98 4.63
CA LYS A 3 -15.26 -18.80 5.46
C LYS A 3 -14.94 -17.30 5.55
N VAL A 4 -14.79 -16.76 6.76
CA VAL A 4 -14.23 -15.42 6.97
C VAL A 4 -12.74 -15.46 6.63
N MET A 5 -12.30 -14.52 5.78
CA MET A 5 -10.92 -14.44 5.31
C MET A 5 -10.26 -13.16 5.83
N ARG A 6 -8.94 -13.22 6.04
CA ARG A 6 -8.11 -12.03 6.27
C ARG A 6 -7.53 -11.57 4.94
N ILE A 7 -7.99 -10.42 4.46
CA ILE A 7 -7.62 -9.89 3.13
C ILE A 7 -6.82 -8.61 3.30
N LEU A 8 -5.67 -8.56 2.64
CA LEU A 8 -4.81 -7.38 2.59
C LEU A 8 -4.92 -6.69 1.23
N HIS A 9 -5.19 -5.39 1.24
CA HIS A 9 -4.93 -4.52 0.10
C HIS A 9 -3.66 -3.71 0.34
N ILE A 10 -2.70 -3.80 -0.57
CA ILE A 10 -1.51 -2.94 -0.54
C ILE A 10 -1.74 -1.80 -1.52
N PHE A 11 -1.76 -0.57 -1.01
CA PHE A 11 -1.92 0.66 -1.78
C PHE A 11 -0.64 1.51 -1.65
N ASP A 12 0.20 1.46 -2.69
CA ASP A 12 1.47 2.19 -2.74
C ASP A 12 1.35 3.42 -3.65
N ASP A 13 0.88 4.53 -3.08
CA ASP A 13 0.92 5.82 -3.75
C ASP A 13 2.32 6.46 -3.61
N TYR A 14 2.83 6.99 -4.71
CA TYR A 14 4.15 7.57 -4.83
C TYR A 14 4.20 9.08 -4.53
N GLY A 15 3.06 9.77 -4.43
CA GLY A 15 3.03 11.23 -4.64
C GLY A 15 2.67 12.11 -3.45
N THR A 16 1.63 11.77 -2.70
CA THR A 16 0.88 12.79 -1.96
C THR A 16 0.78 12.48 -0.47
N PRO A 17 1.39 13.30 0.41
CA PRO A 17 1.16 13.24 1.85
C PRO A 17 -0.32 13.37 2.19
N GLY A 18 -0.83 12.42 2.99
CA GLY A 18 -2.24 12.40 3.43
C GLY A 18 -3.22 11.77 2.44
N GLU A 19 -2.76 11.36 1.25
CA GLU A 19 -3.57 10.56 0.33
C GLU A 19 -3.82 9.17 0.93
N ARG A 20 -5.06 8.72 0.81
CA ARG A 20 -5.59 7.50 1.41
C ARG A 20 -6.43 6.78 0.37
N ALA A 21 -6.53 5.47 0.49
CA ALA A 21 -7.54 4.66 -0.17
C ALA A 21 -8.94 4.96 0.40
N LEU A 22 -9.45 6.16 0.11
CA LEU A 22 -10.78 6.63 0.46
C LEU A 22 -11.50 7.16 -0.77
N ALA A 23 -12.83 7.14 -0.73
CA ALA A 23 -13.65 7.76 -1.75
C ALA A 23 -13.30 9.25 -1.91
N GLY A 24 -13.16 9.69 -3.16
CA GLY A 24 -12.91 11.10 -3.51
C GLY A 24 -11.44 11.54 -3.44
N GLN A 25 -10.51 10.66 -3.07
CA GLN A 25 -9.06 10.95 -3.07
C GLN A 25 -8.39 10.72 -4.44
N GLY A 26 -9.11 10.16 -5.42
CA GLY A 26 -8.56 9.82 -6.73
C GLY A 26 -9.22 8.56 -7.29
N SER A 27 -8.99 8.25 -8.56
CA SER A 27 -9.63 7.09 -9.22
C SER A 27 -9.20 5.77 -8.58
N VAL A 28 -7.89 5.55 -8.41
CA VAL A 28 -7.35 4.34 -7.80
C VAL A 28 -7.73 4.22 -6.32
N PRO A 29 -7.46 5.23 -5.44
CA PRO A 29 -7.85 5.13 -4.04
C PRO A 29 -9.35 4.90 -3.83
N THR A 30 -10.21 5.47 -4.68
CA THR A 30 -11.66 5.23 -4.64
C THR A 30 -12.03 3.77 -4.97
N VAL A 31 -11.37 3.16 -5.96
CA VAL A 31 -11.59 1.74 -6.29
C VAL A 31 -11.16 0.83 -5.15
N VAL A 32 -9.97 1.07 -4.58
CA VAL A 32 -9.47 0.30 -3.43
C VAL A 32 -10.43 0.41 -2.25
N TYR A 33 -10.90 1.63 -1.94
CA TYR A 33 -11.86 1.88 -0.86
C TYR A 33 -13.15 1.08 -1.03
N TYR A 34 -13.81 1.16 -2.18
CA TYR A 34 -15.09 0.47 -2.36
C TYR A 34 -14.93 -1.05 -2.38
N LEU A 35 -13.85 -1.58 -2.97
CA LEU A 35 -13.55 -3.01 -2.90
C LEU A 35 -13.37 -3.46 -1.45
N ALA A 36 -12.55 -2.74 -0.68
CA ALA A 36 -12.33 -3.03 0.73
C ALA A 36 -13.63 -2.94 1.54
N LYS A 37 -14.41 -1.88 1.33
CA LYS A 37 -15.68 -1.63 2.04
C LYS A 37 -16.69 -2.75 1.84
N TYR A 38 -16.93 -3.16 0.60
CA TYR A 38 -17.90 -4.21 0.31
C TYR A 38 -17.43 -5.59 0.81
N MET A 39 -16.12 -5.86 0.82
CA MET A 39 -15.61 -7.10 1.39
C MET A 39 -15.61 -7.10 2.92
N ALA A 40 -15.48 -5.94 3.57
CA ALA A 40 -15.53 -5.79 5.02
C ALA A 40 -16.87 -6.19 5.63
N GLU A 41 -17.94 -6.28 4.83
CA GLU A 41 -19.23 -6.83 5.27
C GLU A 41 -19.16 -8.31 5.68
N LYS A 42 -18.14 -9.05 5.20
CA LYS A 42 -18.01 -10.50 5.39
C LYS A 42 -16.61 -10.99 5.80
N HIS A 43 -15.59 -10.15 5.64
CA HIS A 43 -14.19 -10.52 5.76
C HIS A 43 -13.42 -9.48 6.57
N ASP A 44 -12.29 -9.90 7.14
CA ASP A 44 -11.41 -9.00 7.88
C ASP A 44 -10.48 -8.29 6.88
N ILE A 45 -10.72 -7.00 6.64
CA ILE A 45 -10.01 -6.24 5.63
C ILE A 45 -8.97 -5.33 6.26
N THR A 46 -7.74 -5.44 5.76
CA THR A 46 -6.67 -4.47 6.03
C THR A 46 -6.25 -3.78 4.75
N VAL A 47 -6.10 -2.46 4.78
CA VAL A 47 -5.47 -1.66 3.73
C VAL A 47 -4.13 -1.17 4.26
N LEU A 48 -3.04 -1.63 3.67
CA LEU A 48 -1.68 -1.17 3.93
C LEU A 48 -1.34 -0.05 2.96
N GLU A 49 -1.14 1.15 3.51
CA GLU A 49 -0.84 2.35 2.74
C GLU A 49 0.60 2.79 2.98
N ARG A 50 1.21 3.36 1.93
CA ARG A 50 2.42 4.14 2.09
C ARG A 50 2.05 5.54 2.60
N ASP A 51 2.59 5.93 3.76
CA ASP A 51 2.40 7.28 4.32
C ASP A 51 3.73 7.99 4.56
N PHE A 52 3.71 9.31 4.48
CA PHE A 52 4.86 10.18 4.66
C PHE A 52 4.91 10.78 6.08
N ARG A 53 4.35 10.05 7.06
CA ARG A 53 4.15 10.47 8.47
C ARG A 53 3.14 11.61 8.62
N ALA A 54 2.17 11.68 7.71
CA ALA A 54 1.13 12.70 7.74
C ALA A 54 -0.09 12.23 8.56
N LEU A 55 -0.25 10.91 8.72
CA LEU A 55 -1.45 10.30 9.30
C LEU A 55 -1.11 9.39 10.49
N PRO A 56 -2.10 9.04 11.33
CA PRO A 56 -1.92 8.03 12.37
C PRO A 56 -1.45 6.70 11.78
N LYS A 57 -0.55 5.99 12.49
CA LYS A 57 0.01 4.72 12.04
C LYS A 57 -1.07 3.68 11.71
N GLU A 58 -2.16 3.69 12.46
CA GLU A 58 -3.28 2.79 12.30
C GLU A 58 -4.60 3.55 12.52
N GLU A 59 -5.64 3.19 11.78
CA GLU A 59 -6.96 3.81 11.84
C GLU A 59 -8.01 2.80 11.37
N PHE A 60 -9.22 2.86 11.92
CA PHE A 60 -10.35 2.03 11.47
C PHE A 60 -11.45 2.91 10.88
N ILE A 61 -11.85 2.63 9.64
CA ILE A 61 -12.89 3.37 8.92
C ILE A 61 -13.77 2.37 8.18
N ASP A 62 -15.09 2.44 8.37
CA ASP A 62 -16.06 1.61 7.63
C ASP A 62 -15.78 0.10 7.66
N GLY A 63 -15.33 -0.43 8.82
CA GLY A 63 -14.99 -1.84 8.98
C GLY A 63 -13.63 -2.24 8.38
N ILE A 64 -12.87 -1.29 7.86
CA ILE A 64 -11.55 -1.50 7.25
C ILE A 64 -10.46 -1.04 8.22
N ARG A 65 -9.45 -1.88 8.42
CA ARG A 65 -8.23 -1.51 9.16
C ARG A 65 -7.21 -0.88 8.22
N TYR A 66 -6.92 0.40 8.40
CA TYR A 66 -5.85 1.08 7.68
C TYR A 66 -4.56 0.99 8.49
N VAL A 67 -3.49 0.51 7.86
CA VAL A 67 -2.14 0.44 8.43
C VAL A 67 -1.20 1.21 7.54
N ARG A 68 -0.31 2.00 8.13
CA ARG A 68 0.54 2.93 7.38
C ARG A 68 2.02 2.65 7.58
N ILE A 69 2.73 2.40 6.48
CA ILE A 69 4.19 2.29 6.48
C ILE A 69 4.79 3.67 6.21
N GLY A 70 5.60 4.14 7.16
CA GLY A 70 6.31 5.40 7.00
C GLY A 70 7.37 5.31 5.90
N ALA A 71 7.27 6.15 4.87
CA ALA A 71 8.24 6.26 3.80
C ALA A 71 8.69 7.72 3.59
N LYS A 72 9.82 7.92 2.90
CA LYS A 72 10.24 9.27 2.51
C LYS A 72 9.49 9.69 1.25
N LYS A 73 9.13 10.97 1.15
CA LYS A 73 8.53 11.52 -0.06
C LYS A 73 9.53 11.44 -1.21
N LEU A 74 9.08 10.94 -2.36
CA LEU A 74 9.88 11.02 -3.58
C LEU A 74 9.96 12.48 -4.04
N PRO A 75 11.15 12.95 -4.51
CA PRO A 75 11.30 14.34 -4.88
C PRO A 75 10.52 14.71 -6.16
N LYS A 76 10.20 13.71 -7.00
CA LYS A 76 9.48 13.84 -8.27
C LYS A 76 8.72 12.54 -8.56
N ALA A 77 7.80 12.57 -9.52
CA ALA A 77 7.09 11.38 -9.97
C ALA A 77 8.06 10.33 -10.55
N PRO A 78 7.75 9.01 -10.45
CA PRO A 78 8.64 7.95 -10.93
C PRO A 78 9.11 8.11 -12.38
N TYR A 79 8.21 8.51 -13.29
CA TYR A 79 8.53 8.69 -14.72
C TYR A 79 9.49 9.86 -14.99
N GLU A 80 9.63 10.80 -14.05
CA GLU A 80 10.67 11.84 -14.12
C GLU A 80 11.99 11.34 -13.54
N LEU A 81 11.94 10.58 -12.46
CA LEU A 81 13.14 10.06 -11.79
C LEU A 81 13.94 9.13 -12.70
N ILE A 82 13.27 8.31 -13.50
CA ILE A 82 13.94 7.40 -14.46
C ILE A 82 14.74 8.12 -15.55
N LYS A 83 14.53 9.43 -15.76
CA LYS A 83 15.24 10.23 -16.78
C LYS A 83 16.69 10.57 -16.38
N SER A 84 17.13 10.21 -15.18
CA SER A 84 18.49 10.47 -14.69
C SER A 84 19.01 9.30 -13.86
N ALA A 85 20.33 9.06 -13.88
CA ALA A 85 20.93 7.99 -13.09
C ALA A 85 20.73 8.19 -11.58
N SER A 86 20.84 9.42 -11.10
CA SER A 86 20.62 9.76 -9.69
C SER A 86 19.15 9.59 -9.26
N GLY A 87 18.21 9.99 -10.12
CA GLY A 87 16.78 9.78 -9.90
C GLY A 87 16.40 8.30 -9.89
N LEU A 88 16.92 7.51 -10.83
CA LEU A 88 16.73 6.07 -10.88
C LEU A 88 17.27 5.38 -9.61
N LEU A 89 18.50 5.72 -9.20
CA LEU A 89 19.10 5.16 -7.98
C LEU A 89 18.28 5.52 -6.73
N LYS A 90 17.72 6.74 -6.68
CA LYS A 90 16.83 7.17 -5.60
C LYS A 90 15.54 6.36 -5.59
N LEU A 91 14.91 6.15 -6.75
CA LEU A 91 13.69 5.35 -6.91
C LEU A 91 13.92 3.90 -6.46
N LEU A 92 15.03 3.28 -6.86
CA LEU A 92 15.38 1.91 -6.46
C LEU A 92 15.60 1.78 -4.94
N ARG A 93 16.35 2.71 -4.34
CA ARG A 93 16.61 2.71 -2.89
C ARG A 93 15.32 2.88 -2.09
N ASP A 94 14.48 3.81 -2.51
CA ASP A 94 13.19 4.08 -1.88
C ASP A 94 12.26 2.88 -2.00
N GLY A 95 12.18 2.32 -3.20
CA GLY A 95 11.43 1.10 -3.47
C GLY A 95 11.82 -0.08 -2.60
N PHE A 96 13.12 -0.28 -2.40
CA PHE A 96 13.64 -1.35 -1.54
C PHE A 96 13.35 -1.13 -0.06
N ASP A 97 13.40 0.12 0.42
CA ASP A 97 13.02 0.47 1.80
C ASP A 97 11.53 0.20 2.06
N VAL A 98 10.64 0.60 1.13
CA VAL A 98 9.21 0.32 1.20
C VAL A 98 8.93 -1.18 1.17
N ALA A 99 9.53 -1.91 0.22
CA ALA A 99 9.33 -3.34 0.11
C ALA A 99 9.77 -4.11 1.37
N ARG A 100 10.90 -3.74 2.00
CA ARG A 100 11.32 -4.34 3.27
C ARG A 100 10.31 -4.13 4.39
N LYS A 101 9.67 -2.95 4.46
CA LYS A 101 8.65 -2.66 5.47
C LYS A 101 7.38 -3.46 5.24
N ILE A 102 6.97 -3.61 3.99
CA ILE A 102 5.84 -4.47 3.62
C ILE A 102 6.15 -5.93 3.98
N ILE A 103 7.34 -6.43 3.66
CA ILE A 103 7.74 -7.80 4.01
C ILE A 103 7.69 -8.01 5.52
N LYS A 104 8.27 -7.09 6.29
CA LYS A 104 8.21 -7.15 7.74
C LYS A 104 6.76 -7.19 8.25
N PHE A 105 5.87 -6.35 7.71
CA PHE A 105 4.45 -6.38 8.05
C PHE A 105 3.80 -7.73 7.74
N LEU A 106 4.12 -8.30 6.58
CA LEU A 106 3.65 -9.62 6.15
C LEU A 106 4.27 -10.79 6.96
N ASP A 107 5.42 -10.61 7.59
CA ASP A 107 6.01 -11.61 8.50
C ASP A 107 5.37 -11.57 9.89
N GLU A 108 4.79 -10.42 10.27
CA GLU A 108 4.13 -10.22 11.56
C GLU A 108 2.65 -10.62 11.53
N GLU A 109 2.04 -10.73 10.34
CA GLU A 109 0.61 -10.99 10.17
C GLU A 109 0.31 -11.93 8.99
N ASP A 110 -0.53 -12.93 9.25
CA ASP A 110 -1.04 -13.85 8.23
C ASP A 110 -2.26 -13.29 7.48
N PHE A 111 -2.28 -13.46 6.16
CA PHE A 111 -3.40 -13.12 5.29
C PHE A 111 -3.75 -14.29 4.36
N ASP A 112 -5.04 -14.56 4.17
CA ASP A 112 -5.51 -15.56 3.21
C ASP A 112 -5.36 -15.06 1.77
N VAL A 113 -5.50 -13.74 1.56
CA VAL A 113 -5.46 -13.08 0.25
C VAL A 113 -4.70 -11.76 0.34
N ILE A 114 -3.78 -11.52 -0.61
CA ILE A 114 -3.07 -10.25 -0.76
C ILE A 114 -3.34 -9.68 -2.14
N HIS A 115 -4.01 -8.53 -2.19
CA HIS A 115 -4.26 -7.75 -3.40
C HIS A 115 -3.31 -6.55 -3.45
N VAL A 116 -2.46 -6.49 -4.47
CA VAL A 116 -1.52 -5.39 -4.64
C VAL A 116 -2.02 -4.43 -5.71
N HIS A 117 -2.28 -3.19 -5.30
CA HIS A 117 -2.64 -2.11 -6.19
C HIS A 117 -1.37 -1.31 -6.50
N PHE A 118 -1.01 -1.24 -7.80
CA PHE A 118 0.12 -0.51 -8.39
C PHE A 118 1.40 -1.34 -8.70
N PRO A 119 2.10 -1.08 -9.85
CA PRO A 119 3.12 -1.97 -10.41
C PRO A 119 4.46 -2.04 -9.68
N PHE A 120 4.85 -1.01 -8.91
CA PHE A 120 6.20 -1.00 -8.32
C PHE A 120 6.30 -1.92 -7.09
N ALA A 121 5.39 -1.77 -6.11
CA ALA A 121 5.34 -2.65 -4.94
C ALA A 121 5.12 -4.12 -5.32
N SER A 122 4.25 -4.39 -6.31
CA SER A 122 4.01 -5.75 -6.82
C SER A 122 5.26 -6.36 -7.47
N SER A 123 6.00 -5.59 -8.26
CA SER A 123 7.25 -6.06 -8.87
C SER A 123 8.30 -6.46 -7.84
N VAL A 124 8.39 -5.75 -6.72
CA VAL A 124 9.37 -6.04 -5.67
C VAL A 124 8.88 -7.19 -4.76
N LEU A 125 7.60 -7.22 -4.41
CA LEU A 125 7.01 -8.27 -3.56
C LEU A 125 7.12 -9.66 -4.20
N VAL A 126 6.76 -9.80 -5.48
CA VAL A 126 6.78 -11.09 -6.20
C VAL A 126 8.20 -11.67 -6.28
N ASN A 127 9.23 -10.82 -6.29
CA ASN A 127 10.62 -11.28 -6.38
C ASN A 127 11.28 -11.59 -5.04
N LEU A 128 10.73 -11.10 -3.91
CA LEU A 128 11.33 -11.26 -2.59
C LEU A 128 10.77 -12.44 -1.78
N ARG A 129 9.61 -12.99 -2.15
CA ARG A 129 9.02 -14.20 -1.54
C ARG A 129 8.92 -15.37 -2.53
N LYS A 130 10.04 -15.73 -3.15
CA LYS A 130 10.17 -17.02 -3.85
C LYS A 130 10.39 -18.16 -2.87
#